data_AF-A0A929ELD5-F1
#
_entry.id   AF-A0A929ELD5-F1
#
_cell.length_a   1.000
_cell.length_b   1.000
_cell.length_c   1.000
_cell.angle_alpha   90.00
_cell.angle_beta   90.00
_cell.angle_gamma   90.00
#
_symmetry.space_group_name_H-M   'P 1'
#
loop_
_entity.id
_entity.type
_entity.pdbx_description
1 polymer ?
#
loop_
_entity_poly.entity_id
_entity_poly.type
_entity_poly.pdbx_seq_one_letter_code
_entity_poly.pdbx_strand_id
1 'polypeptide(L)'
;METTKTENKSGVPETESERLLRKLSTFNELGKALTSSLNIDEILSVVVEKIHELLEPKNWSLLLVDADTGELTFRVVVGEGAEKILGTSLEAGEGIAGWVAQEQKPLLVPDVSKD
;
A
#
# COMPACT_ATOMS: atom_id res chain seq x y z
N MET A 1 30.65 -3.81 45.57
CA MET A 1 31.13 -3.99 44.19
C MET A 1 29.95 -4.51 43.41
N GLU A 2 29.03 -3.59 43.08
CA GLU A 2 28.83 -3.02 41.73
C GLU A 2 27.97 -3.97 40.87
N THR A 3 26.64 -3.82 40.82
CA THR A 3 25.77 -2.85 40.11
C THR A 3 25.65 -3.05 38.60
N THR A 4 24.38 -3.12 38.16
CA THR A 4 23.78 -2.69 36.87
C THR A 4 24.07 -3.55 35.63
N LYS A 5 23.19 -3.72 34.63
CA LYS A 5 22.06 -2.92 34.12
C LYS A 5 21.23 -3.85 33.19
N THR A 6 19.92 -4.06 33.43
CA THR A 6 18.77 -3.43 32.73
C THR A 6 18.55 -3.89 31.30
N GLU A 7 17.41 -4.52 31.02
CA GLU A 7 16.46 -4.11 29.97
C GLU A 7 15.14 -4.89 30.14
N ASN A 8 14.18 -4.26 30.82
CA ASN A 8 12.76 -4.62 30.73
C ASN A 8 12.08 -3.44 30.02
N LYS A 9 11.89 -3.55 28.71
CA LYS A 9 11.11 -2.58 27.94
C LYS A 9 9.64 -2.97 28.00
N SER A 10 8.98 -2.31 28.94
CA SER A 10 7.54 -2.14 29.10
C SER A 10 6.78 -2.01 27.77
N GLY A 11 6.03 -3.05 27.41
CA GLY A 11 4.94 -2.96 26.44
C GLY A 11 3.69 -2.40 27.13
N VAL A 12 3.50 -1.09 27.07
CA VAL A 12 2.22 -0.47 27.46
C VAL A 12 1.26 -0.61 26.27
N PRO A 13 0.06 -1.19 26.46
CA PRO A 13 -0.93 -1.25 25.40
C PRO A 13 -1.39 0.17 25.04
N GLU A 14 -1.28 0.51 23.76
CA GLU A 14 -1.69 1.79 23.20
C GLU A 14 -3.21 1.99 23.36
N THR A 15 -3.62 3.13 23.90
CA THR A 15 -5.03 3.46 24.11
C THR A 15 -5.75 3.70 22.79
N GLU A 16 -7.07 3.54 22.75
CA GLU A 16 -7.87 3.76 21.54
C GLU A 16 -7.73 5.19 20.98
N SER A 17 -7.59 6.18 21.88
CA SER A 17 -7.32 7.58 21.53
C SER A 17 -5.94 7.74 20.86
N GLU A 18 -4.89 7.10 21.40
CA GLU A 18 -3.54 7.13 20.82
C GLU A 18 -3.51 6.45 19.45
N ARG A 19 -4.21 5.31 19.28
CA ARG A 19 -4.38 4.65 17.98
C ARG A 19 -5.09 5.55 16.97
N LEU A 20 -6.14 6.24 17.38
CA LEU A 20 -6.88 7.14 16.51
C LEU A 20 -6.04 8.35 16.10
N LEU A 21 -5.30 8.94 17.05
CA LEU A 21 -4.37 10.05 16.79
C LEU A 21 -3.24 9.64 15.85
N ARG A 22 -2.68 8.44 16.01
CA ARG A 22 -1.69 7.90 15.05
C ARG A 22 -2.27 7.78 13.65
N LYS A 23 -3.45 7.16 13.50
CA LYS A 23 -4.12 7.04 12.20
C LYS A 23 -4.36 8.40 11.53
N LEU A 24 -4.82 9.38 12.30
CA LEU A 24 -5.02 10.75 11.83
C LEU A 24 -3.70 11.43 11.43
N SER A 25 -2.63 11.25 12.21
CA SER A 25 -1.30 11.80 11.88
C SER A 25 -0.78 11.22 10.58
N THR A 26 -0.83 9.89 10.44
CA THR A 26 -0.42 9.19 9.21
C THR A 26 -1.22 9.68 8.01
N PHE A 27 -2.55 9.84 8.15
CA PHE A 27 -3.39 10.35 7.08
C PHE A 27 -3.01 11.80 6.68
N ASN A 28 -2.75 12.66 7.67
CA ASN A 28 -2.36 14.04 7.43
C ASN A 28 -0.96 14.14 6.79
N GLU A 29 -0.02 13.31 7.21
CA GLU A 29 1.32 13.20 6.61
C GLU A 29 1.24 12.74 5.15
N LEU A 30 0.42 11.72 4.86
CA LEU A 30 0.14 11.27 3.51
C LEU A 30 -0.49 12.38 2.64
N GLY A 31 -1.48 13.11 3.17
CA GLY A 31 -2.12 14.22 2.45
C GLY A 31 -1.14 15.37 2.14
N LYS A 32 -0.21 15.66 3.05
CA LYS A 32 0.84 16.66 2.84
C LYS A 32 1.87 16.19 1.81
N ALA A 33 2.32 14.94 1.88
CA ALA A 33 3.23 14.37 0.89
C ALA A 33 2.62 14.43 -0.52
N LEU A 34 1.34 14.05 -0.63
CA LEU A 34 0.58 14.05 -1.89
C LEU A 34 0.41 15.44 -2.50
N THR A 35 0.27 16.48 -1.69
CA THR A 35 0.09 17.86 -2.16
C THR A 35 1.40 18.63 -2.38
N SER A 36 2.51 18.13 -1.83
CA SER A 36 3.82 18.78 -1.91
C SER A 36 4.63 18.45 -3.16
N SER A 37 4.27 17.38 -3.87
CA SER A 37 4.95 16.94 -5.09
C SER A 37 3.95 16.82 -6.25
N LEU A 38 4.27 17.43 -7.40
CA LEU A 38 3.60 17.14 -8.68
C LEU A 38 4.16 15.89 -9.36
N ASN A 39 5.14 15.23 -8.75
CA ASN A 39 5.76 14.04 -9.30
C ASN A 39 5.06 12.79 -8.78
N ILE A 40 4.30 12.14 -9.67
CA ILE A 40 3.58 10.90 -9.37
C ILE A 40 4.51 9.81 -8.82
N ASP A 41 5.77 9.76 -9.25
CA ASP A 41 6.72 8.74 -8.80
C ASP A 41 7.13 8.96 -7.32
N GLU A 42 7.24 10.21 -6.87
CA GLU A 42 7.52 10.54 -5.46
C GLU A 42 6.33 10.21 -4.55
N ILE A 43 5.12 10.53 -5.01
CA ILE A 43 3.87 10.20 -4.31
C ILE A 43 3.76 8.69 -4.13
N LEU A 44 3.92 7.93 -5.21
CA LEU A 44 3.83 6.48 -5.19
C LEU A 44 4.88 5.89 -4.25
N SER A 45 6.10 6.42 -4.24
CA SER A 45 7.16 5.98 -3.32
C SER A 45 6.74 6.10 -1.85
N VAL A 46 6.13 7.23 -1.46
CA VAL A 46 5.64 7.43 -0.08
C VAL A 46 4.48 6.48 0.25
N VAL A 47 3.55 6.27 -0.68
CA VAL A 47 2.42 5.35 -0.48
C VAL A 47 2.92 3.91 -0.30
N VAL A 48 3.89 3.49 -1.11
CA VAL A 48 4.53 2.17 -1.05
C VAL A 48 5.18 1.94 0.31
N GLU A 49 5.96 2.90 0.78
CA GLU A 49 6.63 2.83 2.07
C GLU A 49 5.60 2.68 3.21
N LYS A 50 4.53 3.48 3.20
CA LYS A 50 3.49 3.46 4.25
C LYS A 50 2.65 2.19 4.23
N ILE A 51 2.33 1.65 3.04
CA ILE A 51 1.64 0.36 2.93
C ILE A 51 2.49 -0.77 3.50
N HIS A 52 3.79 -0.76 3.20
CA HIS A 52 4.71 -1.76 3.71
C HIS A 52 4.82 -1.72 5.24
N GLU A 53 4.97 -0.52 5.82
CA GLU A 53 5.00 -0.32 7.29
C GLU A 53 3.71 -0.77 8.00
N LEU A 54 2.56 -0.66 7.35
CA LEU A 54 1.26 -0.92 7.97
C LEU A 54 0.81 -2.39 7.86
N LEU A 55 1.08 -3.02 6.72
CA LEU A 55 0.47 -4.31 6.37
C LEU A 55 1.46 -5.47 6.26
N GLU A 56 2.76 -5.20 6.12
CA GLU A 56 3.81 -6.20 5.86
C GLU A 56 3.40 -7.30 4.84
N PRO A 57 2.83 -6.93 3.66
CA PRO A 57 2.28 -7.92 2.74
C PRO A 57 3.38 -8.73 2.04
N LYS A 58 3.14 -10.02 1.82
CA LYS A 58 4.07 -10.90 1.08
C LYS A 58 4.20 -10.53 -0.40
N ASN A 59 3.06 -10.33 -1.07
CA ASN A 59 2.98 -9.93 -2.48
C ASN A 59 1.90 -8.85 -2.61
N TRP A 60 2.20 -7.75 -3.30
CA TRP A 60 1.20 -6.74 -3.65
C TRP A 60 1.65 -5.91 -4.86
N SER A 61 0.70 -5.23 -5.49
CA SER A 61 0.97 -4.33 -6.60
C SER A 61 0.06 -3.12 -6.58
N LEU A 62 0.49 -2.04 -7.23
CA LEU A 62 -0.28 -0.83 -7.49
C LEU A 62 -0.27 -0.57 -8.99
N LEU A 63 -1.48 -0.49 -9.56
CA LEU A 63 -1.69 -0.19 -10.96
C LEU A 63 -2.23 1.23 -11.11
N LEU A 64 -1.77 1.92 -12.15
CA LEU A 64 -2.34 3.20 -12.57
C LEU A 64 -3.27 2.97 -13.75
N VAL A 65 -4.45 3.58 -13.70
CA VAL A 65 -5.38 3.58 -14.82
C VAL A 65 -5.07 4.77 -15.73
N ASP A 66 -4.96 4.49 -17.03
CA ASP A 66 -5.00 5.53 -18.05
C ASP A 66 -6.46 5.99 -18.24
N ALA A 67 -6.71 7.29 -18.12
CA ALA A 67 -8.07 7.83 -18.15
C ALA A 67 -8.68 7.84 -19.55
N ASP A 68 -7.86 7.82 -20.60
CA ASP A 68 -8.31 7.88 -21.99
C ASP A 68 -8.56 6.46 -22.54
N THR A 69 -7.74 5.49 -22.16
CA THR A 69 -7.82 4.10 -22.68
C THR A 69 -8.45 3.11 -21.70
N GLY A 70 -8.43 3.40 -20.40
CA GLY A 70 -8.83 2.47 -19.34
C GLY A 70 -7.80 1.36 -19.07
N GLU A 71 -6.63 1.42 -19.71
CA GLU A 71 -5.54 0.46 -19.53
C GLU A 71 -4.92 0.60 -18.13
N LEU A 72 -4.55 -0.53 -17.52
CA LEU A 72 -4.01 -0.57 -16.16
C LEU A 72 -2.54 -0.97 -16.18
N THR A 73 -1.64 -0.04 -15.88
CA THR A 73 -0.19 -0.29 -15.87
C THR A 73 0.32 -0.56 -14.46
N PHE A 74 1.05 -1.67 -14.28
CA PHE A 74 1.73 -1.99 -13.02
C PHE A 74 2.88 -1.00 -12.76
N ARG A 75 2.71 -0.09 -11.79
CA ARG A 75 3.75 0.87 -11.37
C ARG A 75 4.51 0.47 -10.13
N VAL A 76 3.88 -0.33 -9.27
CA VAL A 76 4.55 -0.93 -8.12
C VAL A 76 4.24 -2.40 -8.13
N VAL A 77 5.26 -3.23 -7.94
CA VAL A 77 5.10 -4.65 -7.68
C VAL A 77 6.11 -5.06 -6.63
N VAL A 78 5.64 -5.70 -5.57
CA VAL A 78 6.46 -6.18 -4.46
C VAL A 78 6.14 -7.65 -4.25
N GLY A 79 7.18 -8.45 -4.05
CA GLY A 79 7.05 -9.88 -3.82
C GLY A 79 7.65 -10.73 -4.94
N GLU A 80 7.35 -12.03 -4.92
CA GLU A 80 7.90 -12.98 -5.88
C GLU A 80 7.35 -12.73 -7.29
N GLY A 81 8.25 -12.72 -8.29
CA GLY A 81 7.87 -12.48 -9.69
C GLY A 81 7.64 -11.01 -10.05
N ALA A 82 7.95 -10.08 -9.15
CA ALA A 82 7.78 -8.64 -9.38
C ALA A 82 8.46 -8.13 -10.65
N GLU A 83 9.68 -8.60 -10.94
CA GLU A 83 10.41 -8.18 -12.14
C GLU A 83 9.74 -8.56 -13.47
N LYS A 84 8.80 -9.52 -13.47
CA LYS A 84 8.15 -10.01 -14.69
C LYS A 84 6.97 -9.16 -15.13
N ILE A 85 6.36 -8.43 -14.20
CA ILE A 85 5.10 -7.70 -14.42
C ILE A 85 5.21 -6.21 -14.15
N LEU A 86 6.34 -5.73 -13.59
CA LEU A 86 6.56 -4.29 -13.47
C LEU A 86 6.59 -3.64 -14.86
N GLY A 87 5.77 -2.60 -15.06
CA GLY A 87 5.67 -1.86 -16.32
C GLY A 87 4.84 -2.55 -17.41
N THR A 88 4.32 -3.75 -17.16
CA THR A 88 3.30 -4.35 -18.06
C THR A 88 1.93 -3.73 -17.80
N SER A 89 1.00 -3.98 -18.71
CA SER A 89 -0.36 -3.48 -18.60
C SER A 89 -1.40 -4.59 -18.71
N LEU A 90 -2.59 -4.33 -18.16
CA LEU A 90 -3.82 -5.10 -18.37
C LEU A 90 -4.79 -4.26 -19.20
N GLU A 91 -5.56 -4.91 -20.07
CA GLU A 91 -6.65 -4.25 -20.78
C GLU A 91 -7.78 -3.85 -19.82
N ALA A 92 -8.60 -2.87 -20.24
CA ALA A 92 -9.73 -2.43 -19.45
C ALA A 92 -10.71 -3.60 -19.19
N GLY A 93 -10.94 -3.92 -17.92
CA GLY A 93 -11.81 -5.03 -17.51
C GLY A 93 -11.14 -6.40 -17.47
N GLU A 94 -9.84 -6.49 -17.76
CA GLU A 94 -9.10 -7.73 -17.68
C GLU A 94 -8.79 -8.11 -16.22
N GLY A 95 -9.16 -9.35 -15.86
CA GLY A 95 -8.90 -9.92 -14.55
C GLY A 95 -9.55 -9.16 -13.38
N ILE A 96 -9.11 -9.50 -12.17
CA ILE A 96 -9.65 -8.93 -10.93
C ILE A 96 -9.39 -7.41 -10.85
N ALA A 97 -8.19 -6.97 -11.24
CA ALA A 97 -7.83 -5.55 -11.21
C ALA A 97 -8.67 -4.74 -12.21
N GLY A 98 -8.88 -5.24 -13.43
CA GLY A 98 -9.74 -4.63 -14.43
C GLY A 98 -11.18 -4.53 -13.97
N TRP A 99 -11.72 -5.59 -13.36
CA TRP A 99 -13.08 -5.58 -12.80
C TRP A 99 -13.23 -4.52 -11.69
N VAL A 100 -12.28 -4.45 -10.75
CA VAL A 100 -12.32 -3.45 -9.66
C VAL A 100 -12.21 -2.03 -10.20
N ALA A 101 -11.37 -1.80 -11.22
CA ALA A 101 -11.23 -0.49 -11.86
C ALA A 101 -12.54 -0.02 -12.52
N GLN A 102 -13.29 -0.95 -13.14
CA GLN A 102 -14.58 -0.65 -13.76
C GLN A 102 -15.71 -0.44 -12.74
N GLU A 103 -15.84 -1.33 -11.76
CA GLU A 103 -16.94 -1.29 -10.79
C GLU A 103 -16.73 -0.28 -9.66
N GLN A 104 -15.50 0.21 -9.49
CA GLN A 104 -15.08 1.15 -8.43
C GLN A 104 -15.47 0.68 -7.03
N LYS A 105 -15.46 -0.64 -6.81
CA LYS A 105 -15.80 -1.29 -5.54
C LYS A 105 -14.65 -2.18 -5.08
N PRO A 106 -14.29 -2.16 -3.79
CA PRO A 106 -13.30 -3.09 -3.26
C PRO A 106 -13.82 -4.52 -3.35
N LEU A 107 -12.94 -5.45 -3.70
CA LEU A 107 -13.24 -6.88 -3.80
C LEU A 107 -12.26 -7.68 -2.95
N LEU A 108 -12.80 -8.57 -2.11
CA LEU A 108 -12.03 -9.55 -1.35
C LEU A 108 -12.32 -10.94 -1.91
N VAL A 109 -11.33 -11.55 -2.56
CA VAL A 109 -11.41 -12.90 -3.09
C VAL A 109 -10.66 -13.84 -2.13
N PRO A 110 -11.34 -14.76 -1.41
CA PRO A 110 -10.68 -15.65 -0.46
C PRO A 110 -9.71 -16.65 -1.11
N ASP A 111 -9.98 -17.02 -2.36
CA ASP A 111 -9.19 -17.98 -3.13
C ASP A 111 -9.23 -17.63 -4.61
N VAL A 112 -8.15 -17.01 -5.09
CA VAL A 112 -8.01 -16.57 -6.49
C VAL A 112 -7.81 -17.72 -7.48
N SER A 113 -7.61 -18.96 -7.02
CA SER A 113 -7.49 -20.12 -7.92
C SER A 113 -8.83 -20.62 -8.45
N LYS A 114 -9.93 -20.09 -7.92
CA LYS A 114 -11.31 -20.46 -8.28
C LYS A 114 -12.01 -19.41 -9.16
N ASP A 115 -11.32 -18.31 -9.47
CA ASP A 115 -11.73 -17.30 -10.44
C ASP A 115 -11.17 -17.61 -11.84
#